data_AF-A0A923LWE3-F1
#
_entry.id   AF-A0A923LWE3-F1
#
_cell.length_a   1.000
_cell.length_b   1.000
_cell.length_c   1.000
_cell.angle_alpha   90.00
_cell.angle_beta   90.00
_cell.angle_gamma   90.00
#
_symmetry.space_group_name_H-M   'P 1'
#
loop_
_entity.id
_entity.type
_entity.pdbx_description
1 polymer ?
#
loop_
_entity_poly.entity_id
_entity_poly.type
_entity_poly.pdbx_seq_one_letter_code
_entity_poly.pdbx_strand_id
1 'polypeptide(L)'
;MPTTEGYNGTFTGPQIDEAIAKTKNTITASNGGELDIAESLGTGPYVIEFTEETSSGGSGGMTEEEADARYLKLAGGTLTGAVDMGGNAVTNLPAPVNDGDVARKADVEAGKPKATLVSLPAAGWSGSAAPYTQNVTVSGISANESAQLILPMPAAASMTAYNAAGIQCTGQAANTLTFQCQTKPSAAISVYVTVQEVRA
;
A
#
# COMPACT_ATOMS: atom_id res chain seq x y z
N MET A 1 -75.89 -16.16 36.74
CA MET A 1 -75.49 -15.43 37.95
C MET A 1 -74.17 -14.73 37.67
N PRO A 2 -74.10 -13.41 37.87
CA PRO A 2 -72.95 -12.75 38.45
C PRO A 2 -73.29 -12.36 39.90
N THR A 3 -72.36 -12.66 40.80
CA THR A 3 -72.47 -12.44 42.25
C THR A 3 -72.34 -10.96 42.57
N THR A 4 -73.41 -10.35 43.07
CA THR A 4 -73.43 -9.03 43.70
C THR A 4 -72.78 -9.10 45.08
N GLU A 5 -71.49 -9.42 45.14
CA GLU A 5 -70.71 -9.27 46.36
C GLU A 5 -69.66 -8.18 46.19
N GLY A 6 -69.80 -7.13 47.01
CA GLY A 6 -68.70 -6.24 47.35
C GLY A 6 -68.48 -5.03 46.46
N TYR A 7 -69.47 -4.14 46.31
CA TYR A 7 -69.18 -2.73 46.04
C TYR A 7 -69.67 -1.90 47.22
N ASN A 8 -68.74 -1.29 47.97
CA ASN A 8 -69.12 -0.28 48.95
C ASN A 8 -69.90 0.82 48.21
N GLY A 9 -71.02 1.28 48.78
CA GLY A 9 -72.08 2.01 48.08
C GLY A 9 -71.76 3.45 47.66
N THR A 10 -70.57 3.70 47.11
CA THR A 10 -70.11 5.06 46.77
C THR A 10 -69.92 5.29 45.27
N PHE A 11 -69.85 4.24 44.45
CA PHE A 11 -69.68 4.37 43.00
C PHE A 11 -70.58 3.38 42.24
N THR A 12 -71.27 3.87 41.21
CA THR A 12 -72.15 3.08 40.34
C THR A 12 -71.34 2.33 39.28
N GLY A 13 -71.86 1.20 38.78
CA GLY A 13 -71.23 0.42 37.69
C GLY A 13 -70.72 1.26 36.52
N PRO A 14 -71.51 2.21 35.97
CA PRO A 14 -71.05 3.12 34.92
C PRO A 14 -69.88 4.02 35.31
N GLN A 15 -69.79 4.47 36.58
CA GLN A 15 -68.66 5.27 37.07
C GLN A 15 -67.38 4.45 37.18
N ILE A 16 -67.51 3.14 37.45
CA ILE A 16 -66.39 2.19 37.47
C ILE A 16 -65.94 1.91 36.03
N ASP A 17 -66.88 1.70 35.11
CA ASP A 17 -66.58 1.47 33.69
C ASP A 17 -65.89 2.69 33.05
N GLU A 18 -66.33 3.90 33.39
CA GLU A 18 -65.73 5.16 32.94
C GLU A 18 -64.32 5.37 33.55
N ALA A 19 -64.09 4.96 34.81
CA ALA A 19 -62.78 4.96 35.44
C ALA A 19 -61.80 3.95 34.81
N ILE A 20 -62.30 2.77 34.39
CA ILE A 20 -61.54 1.74 33.69
C ILE A 20 -61.19 2.19 32.25
N ALA A 21 -62.10 2.86 31.55
CA ALA A 21 -61.82 3.43 30.23
C ALA A 21 -60.72 4.50 30.27
N LYS A 22 -60.64 5.25 31.38
CA LYS A 22 -59.61 6.28 31.61
C LYS A 22 -58.22 5.70 31.91
N THR A 23 -58.12 4.44 32.33
CA THR A 23 -56.85 3.80 32.74
C THR A 23 -56.03 3.22 31.57
N LYS A 24 -56.56 3.18 30.35
CA LYS A 24 -55.84 2.75 29.14
C LYS A 24 -55.70 3.87 28.12
N ASN A 25 -55.01 4.94 28.50
CA ASN A 25 -54.65 6.01 27.57
C ASN A 25 -53.38 5.63 26.81
N THR A 26 -53.52 4.91 25.69
CA THR A 26 -52.39 4.65 24.79
C THR A 26 -52.07 5.92 24.02
N ILE A 27 -50.97 6.59 24.34
CA ILE A 27 -50.47 7.76 23.61
C ILE A 27 -49.41 7.27 22.62
N THR A 28 -49.65 7.43 21.32
CA THR A 28 -48.71 7.03 20.27
C THR A 28 -48.06 8.28 19.66
N ALA A 29 -46.75 8.45 19.83
CA ALA A 29 -45.98 9.38 19.00
C ALA A 29 -45.59 8.69 17.70
N SER A 30 -46.24 9.06 16.59
CA SER A 30 -45.84 8.59 15.26
C SER A 30 -44.61 9.36 14.79
N ASN A 31 -43.59 8.64 14.30
CA ASN A 31 -42.43 9.20 13.59
C ASN A 31 -41.43 10.05 14.43
N GLY A 32 -41.19 9.68 15.69
CA GLY A 32 -40.09 10.26 16.48
C GLY A 32 -40.34 11.66 17.06
N GLY A 33 -41.60 12.03 17.27
CA GLY A 33 -41.96 13.25 18.01
C GLY A 33 -41.68 13.15 19.51
N GLU A 34 -41.53 14.30 20.18
CA GLU A 34 -41.41 14.41 21.64
C GLU A 34 -42.75 14.07 22.30
N LEU A 35 -42.74 13.08 23.21
CA LEU A 35 -43.89 12.75 24.06
C LEU A 35 -43.86 13.63 25.31
N ASP A 36 -44.58 14.74 25.28
CA ASP A 36 -44.74 15.61 26.44
C ASP A 36 -45.93 15.16 27.31
N ILE A 37 -45.66 14.83 28.58
CA ILE A 37 -46.69 14.51 29.58
C ILE A 37 -46.85 15.73 30.48
N ALA A 38 -47.52 16.75 29.96
CA ALA A 38 -47.67 18.04 30.63
C ALA A 38 -48.59 18.00 31.87
N GLU A 39 -49.35 16.92 32.06
CA GLU A 39 -50.29 16.78 33.19
C GLU A 39 -49.77 15.81 34.26
N SER A 40 -49.98 16.17 35.54
CA SER A 40 -49.61 15.33 36.68
C SER A 40 -50.40 14.02 36.67
N LEU A 41 -49.70 12.89 36.84
CA LEU A 41 -50.34 11.57 36.95
C LEU A 41 -51.14 11.40 38.25
N GLY A 42 -50.96 12.29 39.23
CA GLY A 42 -51.55 12.21 40.57
C GLY A 42 -50.63 11.55 41.60
N THR A 43 -51.18 11.17 42.76
CA THR A 43 -50.44 10.49 43.84
C THR A 43 -50.71 8.98 43.83
N GLY A 44 -49.67 8.19 43.62
CA GLY A 44 -49.68 6.72 43.67
C GLY A 44 -48.44 6.11 43.01
N PRO A 45 -48.23 4.79 43.10
CA PRO A 45 -47.24 4.11 42.27
C PRO A 45 -47.79 3.95 40.84
N TYR A 46 -47.14 4.57 39.86
CA TYR A 46 -47.44 4.39 38.43
C TYR A 46 -46.33 3.56 37.78
N VAL A 47 -46.70 2.68 36.85
CA VAL A 47 -45.77 1.98 35.95
C VAL A 47 -45.99 2.55 34.56
N ILE A 48 -44.97 3.22 34.02
CA ILE A 48 -44.95 3.68 32.63
C ILE A 48 -44.13 2.65 31.86
N GLU A 49 -44.77 1.93 30.94
CA GLU A 49 -44.10 0.97 30.06
C GLU A 49 -43.90 1.61 28.69
N PHE A 50 -42.64 1.81 28.32
CA PHE A 50 -42.26 2.22 26.97
C PHE A 50 -41.97 0.95 26.16
N THR A 51 -42.86 0.60 25.25
CA THR A 51 -42.58 -0.42 24.24
C THR A 51 -42.14 0.31 22.98
N GLU A 52 -40.83 0.36 22.73
CA GLU A 52 -40.38 0.62 21.36
C GLU A 52 -40.79 -0.60 20.52
N GLU A 53 -41.76 -0.40 19.63
CA GLU A 53 -41.78 -1.19 18.41
C GLU A 53 -40.45 -0.87 17.73
N THR A 54 -39.49 -1.78 17.83
CA THR A 54 -38.27 -1.75 17.03
C THR A 54 -38.68 -1.98 15.58
N SER A 55 -39.36 -1.00 14.98
CA SER A 55 -39.17 -0.77 13.57
C SER A 55 -37.68 -0.50 13.45
N SER A 56 -36.98 -1.42 12.82
CA SER A 56 -35.59 -1.32 12.37
C SER A 56 -35.42 -0.20 11.33
N GLY A 57 -36.06 0.95 11.58
CA GLY A 57 -36.22 2.11 10.72
C GLY A 57 -35.04 3.07 10.78
N GLY A 58 -33.85 2.60 11.17
CA GLY A 58 -32.58 3.19 10.77
C GLY A 58 -32.20 2.71 9.37
N SER A 59 -33.09 2.88 8.39
CA SER A 59 -32.89 2.49 7.00
C SER A 59 -31.85 3.41 6.36
N GLY A 60 -30.63 2.90 6.17
CA GLY A 60 -29.58 3.55 5.38
C GLY A 60 -28.16 3.09 5.71
N GLY A 61 -27.92 2.59 6.93
CA GLY A 61 -26.62 2.05 7.34
C GLY A 61 -26.47 0.58 6.99
N MET A 62 -25.34 0.20 6.40
CA MET A 62 -24.91 -1.20 6.25
C MET A 62 -24.49 -1.74 7.63
N THR A 63 -24.84 -2.98 7.99
CA THR A 63 -24.29 -3.59 9.21
C THR A 63 -22.78 -3.82 9.04
N GLU A 64 -22.03 -3.96 10.13
CA GLU A 64 -20.59 -4.25 10.08
C GLU A 64 -20.31 -5.55 9.29
N GLU A 65 -21.13 -6.58 9.52
CA GLU A 65 -21.04 -7.88 8.85
C GLU A 65 -21.27 -7.75 7.33
N GLU A 66 -22.25 -6.94 6.93
CA GLU A 66 -22.54 -6.67 5.51
C GLU A 66 -21.44 -5.83 4.83
N ALA A 67 -20.74 -4.98 5.58
CA ALA A 67 -19.62 -4.18 5.09
C ALA A 67 -18.36 -5.03 4.93
N ASP A 68 -18.05 -5.85 5.93
CA ASP A 68 -16.92 -6.77 5.93
C ASP A 68 -16.98 -7.80 4.79
N ALA A 69 -18.19 -8.18 4.37
CA ALA A 69 -18.39 -9.08 3.24
C ALA A 69 -18.13 -8.44 1.86
N ARG A 70 -18.13 -7.10 1.77
CA ARG A 70 -18.07 -6.36 0.49
C ARG A 70 -16.83 -5.50 0.32
N TYR A 71 -16.22 -5.07 1.42
CA TYR A 71 -15.10 -4.13 1.40
C TYR A 71 -13.89 -4.70 2.13
N LEU A 72 -12.71 -4.24 1.71
CA LEU A 72 -11.48 -4.50 2.44
C LEU A 72 -11.45 -3.65 3.72
N LYS A 73 -11.17 -4.30 4.86
CA LYS A 73 -11.09 -3.61 6.16
C LYS A 73 -9.88 -2.67 6.24
N LEU A 74 -9.91 -1.70 7.16
CA LEU A 74 -8.76 -0.81 7.41
C LEU A 74 -7.52 -1.58 7.91
N ALA A 75 -7.73 -2.67 8.66
CA ALA A 75 -6.66 -3.58 9.07
C ALA A 75 -6.07 -4.40 7.90
N GLY A 76 -6.62 -4.26 6.69
CA GLY A 76 -6.34 -5.08 5.53
C GLY A 76 -7.17 -6.36 5.50
N GLY A 77 -6.79 -7.26 4.59
CA GLY A 77 -7.47 -8.54 4.36
C GLY A 77 -6.97 -9.20 3.09
N THR A 78 -7.49 -10.37 2.78
CA THR A 78 -7.14 -11.12 1.57
C THR A 78 -8.04 -10.70 0.42
N LEU A 79 -7.44 -10.24 -0.68
CA LEU A 79 -8.12 -10.10 -1.96
C LEU A 79 -7.91 -11.39 -2.77
N THR A 80 -8.99 -11.99 -3.25
CA THR A 80 -8.94 -13.14 -4.15
C THR A 80 -9.34 -12.72 -5.56
N GLY A 81 -8.73 -13.32 -6.57
CA GLY A 81 -8.93 -12.95 -7.97
C GLY A 81 -8.02 -11.81 -8.45
N ALA A 82 -8.23 -11.37 -9.69
CA ALA A 82 -7.46 -10.29 -10.28
C ALA A 82 -7.93 -8.94 -9.76
N VAL A 83 -6.98 -8.05 -9.48
CA VAL A 83 -7.24 -6.65 -9.10
C VAL A 83 -6.80 -5.76 -10.23
N ASP A 84 -7.73 -5.05 -10.86
CA ASP A 84 -7.42 -4.00 -11.83
C ASP A 84 -7.29 -2.65 -11.10
N MET A 85 -6.13 -2.02 -11.22
CA MET A 85 -5.84 -0.71 -10.61
C MET A 85 -6.19 0.46 -11.54
N GLY A 86 -6.70 0.23 -12.75
CA GLY A 86 -7.09 1.29 -13.68
C GLY A 86 -5.94 2.20 -14.11
N GLY A 87 -4.70 1.69 -14.11
CA GLY A 87 -3.49 2.46 -14.40
C GLY A 87 -2.97 3.33 -13.25
N ASN A 88 -3.60 3.25 -12.06
CA ASN A 88 -3.13 3.99 -10.89
C ASN A 88 -1.87 3.37 -10.28
N ALA A 89 -1.05 4.22 -9.66
CA ALA A 89 0.13 3.78 -8.93
C ALA A 89 -0.23 3.16 -7.57
N VAL A 90 0.49 2.10 -7.18
CA VAL A 90 0.46 1.54 -5.83
C VAL A 90 1.66 2.09 -5.06
N THR A 91 1.40 2.93 -4.06
CA THR A 91 2.44 3.66 -3.32
C THR A 91 2.70 3.08 -1.94
N ASN A 92 3.81 3.50 -1.31
CA ASN A 92 4.20 3.09 0.05
C ASN A 92 4.43 1.57 0.22
N LEU A 93 4.91 0.91 -0.82
CA LEU A 93 5.31 -0.50 -0.77
C LEU A 93 6.68 -0.66 -0.08
N PRO A 94 6.83 -1.60 0.87
CA PRO A 94 8.14 -1.96 1.39
C PRO A 94 8.99 -2.65 0.31
N ALA A 95 10.30 -2.80 0.58
CA ALA A 95 11.15 -3.63 -0.27
C ALA A 95 10.64 -5.08 -0.26
N PRO A 96 10.56 -5.74 -1.43
CA PRO A 96 10.15 -7.14 -1.49
C PRO A 96 11.20 -8.01 -0.77
N VAL A 97 10.74 -8.96 0.03
CA VAL A 97 11.55 -9.93 0.77
C VAL A 97 11.26 -11.34 0.28
N ASN A 98 10.02 -11.64 -0.08
CA ASN A 98 9.58 -12.95 -0.56
C ASN A 98 9.24 -12.91 -2.05
N ASP A 99 9.27 -14.07 -2.70
CA ASP A 99 8.98 -14.22 -4.15
C ASP A 99 7.57 -13.74 -4.55
N GLY A 100 6.62 -13.77 -3.61
CA GLY A 100 5.24 -13.32 -3.83
C GLY A 100 5.01 -11.83 -3.59
N ASP A 101 6.01 -11.08 -3.14
CA ASP A 101 5.86 -9.66 -2.83
C ASP A 101 5.78 -8.82 -4.12
N VAL A 102 5.11 -7.66 -4.04
CA VAL A 102 5.06 -6.72 -5.16
C VAL A 102 6.44 -6.10 -5.36
N ALA A 103 7.06 -6.38 -6.51
CA ALA A 103 8.33 -5.77 -6.88
C ALA A 103 8.15 -4.27 -7.16
N ARG A 104 8.91 -3.41 -6.48
CA ARG A 104 8.88 -1.97 -6.77
C ARG A 104 9.72 -1.71 -8.02
N LYS A 105 9.41 -0.61 -8.72
CA LYS A 105 10.20 -0.17 -9.87
C LYS A 105 11.70 -0.08 -9.55
N ALA A 106 12.06 0.44 -8.37
CA ALA A 106 13.46 0.58 -7.96
C ALA A 106 14.19 -0.78 -7.90
N ASP A 107 13.53 -1.83 -7.38
CA ASP A 107 14.13 -3.16 -7.25
C ASP A 107 14.31 -3.83 -8.63
N VAL A 108 13.34 -3.62 -9.52
CA VAL A 108 13.40 -4.09 -10.91
C VAL A 108 14.51 -3.38 -11.69
N GLU A 109 14.63 -2.06 -11.57
CA GLU A 109 15.69 -1.30 -12.22
C GLU A 109 17.09 -1.63 -11.66
N ALA A 110 17.20 -1.92 -10.37
CA ALA A 110 18.46 -2.34 -9.75
C ALA A 110 18.94 -3.71 -10.29
N GLY A 111 18.03 -4.60 -10.67
CA GLY A 111 18.38 -5.90 -11.24
C GLY A 111 18.78 -5.88 -12.72
N LYS A 112 18.61 -4.76 -13.43
CA LYS A 112 18.95 -4.67 -14.85
C LYS A 112 20.44 -4.37 -15.04
N PRO A 113 21.10 -5.00 -16.04
CA PRO A 113 22.45 -4.59 -16.43
C PRO A 113 22.48 -3.11 -16.80
N LYS A 114 23.44 -2.37 -16.27
CA LYS A 114 23.62 -0.95 -16.55
C LYS A 114 24.84 -0.73 -17.42
N ALA A 115 24.62 -0.22 -18.63
CA ALA A 115 25.68 0.21 -19.52
C ALA A 115 26.01 1.69 -19.30
N THR A 116 27.28 2.00 -19.03
CA THR A 116 27.79 3.37 -18.94
C THR A 116 28.82 3.59 -20.03
N LEU A 117 28.66 4.64 -20.82
CA LEU A 117 29.66 5.04 -21.81
C LEU A 117 30.80 5.77 -21.11
N VAL A 118 32.02 5.27 -21.26
CA VAL A 118 33.24 5.86 -20.71
C VAL A 118 34.20 6.23 -21.83
N SER A 119 35.04 7.23 -21.57
CA SER A 119 36.05 7.70 -22.51
C SER A 119 37.43 7.45 -21.94
N LEU A 120 38.28 6.78 -22.72
CA LEU A 120 39.70 6.56 -22.45
C LEU A 120 40.52 7.63 -23.20
N PRO A 121 40.93 8.74 -22.56
CA PRO A 121 41.66 9.79 -23.25
C PRO A 121 43.07 9.33 -23.64
N ALA A 122 43.52 9.69 -24.86
CA ALA A 122 44.85 9.37 -25.37
C ALA A 122 46.00 9.84 -24.44
N ALA A 123 45.84 10.97 -23.77
CA ALA A 123 46.84 11.55 -22.88
C ALA A 123 46.88 10.92 -21.48
N GLY A 124 45.86 10.16 -21.07
CA GLY A 124 45.77 9.65 -19.69
C GLY A 124 46.44 8.29 -19.47
N TRP A 125 47.19 7.76 -20.45
CA TRP A 125 47.90 6.49 -20.34
C TRP A 125 49.25 6.69 -19.66
N SER A 126 49.40 6.09 -18.49
CA SER A 126 50.62 6.11 -17.67
C SER A 126 51.52 4.92 -17.95
N GLY A 127 52.82 5.07 -17.65
CA GLY A 127 53.85 4.05 -17.90
C GLY A 127 54.87 4.49 -18.95
N SER A 128 56.13 4.10 -18.71
CA SER A 128 57.28 4.32 -19.60
C SER A 128 57.48 3.20 -20.63
N ALA A 129 56.88 2.03 -20.39
CA ALA A 129 56.84 0.89 -21.29
C ALA A 129 55.49 0.16 -21.14
N ALA A 130 55.14 -0.67 -22.14
CA ALA A 130 53.93 -1.48 -22.10
C ALA A 130 54.00 -2.57 -21.02
N PRO A 131 52.85 -2.99 -20.43
CA PRO A 131 51.51 -2.43 -20.63
C PRO A 131 51.36 -1.05 -19.97
N TYR A 132 50.72 -0.12 -20.68
CA TYR A 132 50.37 1.19 -20.15
C TYR A 132 49.05 1.09 -19.39
N THR A 133 48.87 1.92 -18.36
CA THR A 133 47.67 1.87 -17.49
C THR A 133 46.87 3.16 -17.56
N GLN A 134 45.55 3.05 -17.43
CA GLN A 134 44.64 4.18 -17.30
C GLN A 134 43.50 3.83 -16.35
N ASN A 135 43.32 4.66 -15.32
CA ASN A 135 42.20 4.55 -14.39
C ASN A 135 41.05 5.43 -14.86
N VAL A 136 39.83 4.91 -14.82
CA VAL A 136 38.63 5.58 -15.29
C VAL A 136 37.56 5.51 -14.22
N THR A 137 36.96 6.66 -13.90
CA THR A 137 35.85 6.72 -12.96
C THR A 137 34.57 6.22 -13.62
N VAL A 138 33.94 5.21 -13.02
CA VAL A 138 32.65 4.65 -13.44
C VAL A 138 31.80 4.46 -12.20
N SER A 139 30.77 5.28 -12.02
CA SER A 139 29.94 5.24 -10.81
C SER A 139 29.17 3.93 -10.69
N GLY A 140 29.14 3.37 -9.48
CA GLY A 140 28.41 2.13 -9.16
C GLY A 140 29.25 0.86 -9.22
N ILE A 141 30.53 0.94 -9.62
CA ILE A 141 31.46 -0.19 -9.56
C ILE A 141 31.77 -0.52 -8.09
N SER A 142 31.50 -1.75 -7.68
CA SER A 142 31.98 -2.32 -6.41
C SER A 142 33.47 -2.70 -6.50
N ALA A 143 34.17 -2.73 -5.37
CA ALA A 143 35.51 -3.34 -5.31
C ALA A 143 35.44 -4.89 -5.24
N ASN A 144 34.29 -5.46 -4.88
CA ASN A 144 34.11 -6.91 -4.80
C ASN A 144 33.85 -7.51 -6.20
N GLU A 145 34.85 -8.20 -6.76
CA GLU A 145 34.76 -8.86 -8.08
C GLU A 145 33.73 -9.99 -8.13
N SER A 146 33.40 -10.62 -7.00
CA SER A 146 32.37 -11.66 -6.96
C SER A 146 30.95 -11.11 -6.96
N ALA A 147 30.77 -9.81 -6.70
CA ALA A 147 29.45 -9.19 -6.61
C ALA A 147 28.92 -8.69 -7.96
N GLN A 148 29.78 -8.57 -8.98
CA GLN A 148 29.39 -7.98 -10.26
C GLN A 148 30.24 -8.50 -11.41
N LEU A 149 29.63 -8.61 -12.58
CA LEU A 149 30.29 -8.85 -13.85
C LEU A 149 30.53 -7.52 -14.57
N ILE A 150 31.76 -7.30 -15.02
CA ILE A 150 32.17 -6.13 -15.80
C ILE A 150 32.47 -6.55 -17.23
N LEU A 151 31.68 -6.04 -18.18
CA LEU A 151 31.82 -6.32 -19.61
C LEU A 151 32.14 -5.04 -20.37
N PRO A 152 33.43 -4.74 -20.59
CA PRO A 152 33.84 -3.63 -21.44
C PRO A 152 33.68 -4.01 -22.91
N MET A 153 32.96 -3.18 -23.67
CA MET A 153 32.79 -3.33 -25.11
C MET A 153 33.07 -2.00 -25.79
N PRO A 154 34.05 -1.89 -26.71
CA PRO A 154 34.30 -0.64 -27.41
C PRO A 154 33.09 -0.24 -28.26
N ALA A 155 32.85 1.07 -28.38
CA ALA A 155 31.90 1.60 -29.35
C ALA A 155 32.37 1.22 -30.77
N ALA A 156 31.43 1.01 -31.69
CA ALA A 156 31.73 0.57 -33.06
C ALA A 156 32.79 1.46 -33.74
N ALA A 157 32.70 2.79 -33.56
CA ALA A 157 33.66 3.74 -34.09
C ALA A 157 35.08 3.63 -33.49
N SER A 158 35.20 3.12 -32.26
CA SER A 158 36.49 2.95 -31.58
C SER A 158 37.02 1.51 -31.63
N MET A 159 36.27 0.56 -32.19
CA MET A 159 36.59 -0.87 -32.22
C MET A 159 37.99 -1.16 -32.78
N THR A 160 38.30 -0.61 -33.96
CA THR A 160 39.60 -0.82 -34.62
C THR A 160 40.76 -0.31 -33.76
N ALA A 161 40.62 0.89 -33.18
CA ALA A 161 41.67 1.49 -32.36
C ALA A 161 41.80 0.80 -31.00
N TYR A 162 40.70 0.34 -30.41
CA TYR A 162 40.68 -0.45 -29.17
C TYR A 162 41.44 -1.78 -29.35
N ASN A 163 41.16 -2.50 -30.44
CA ASN A 163 41.80 -3.77 -30.75
C ASN A 163 43.28 -3.58 -31.12
N ALA A 164 43.61 -2.57 -31.93
CA ALA A 164 44.99 -2.28 -32.32
C ALA A 164 45.86 -1.86 -31.11
N ALA A 165 45.28 -1.13 -30.16
CA ALA A 165 45.97 -0.76 -28.93
C ALA A 165 46.10 -1.92 -27.93
N GLY A 166 45.36 -3.03 -28.13
CA GLY A 166 45.32 -4.17 -27.21
C GLY A 166 44.71 -3.79 -25.85
N ILE A 167 43.61 -3.02 -25.86
CA ILE A 167 42.99 -2.52 -24.62
C ILE A 167 42.25 -3.64 -23.89
N GLN A 168 42.46 -3.76 -22.59
CA GLN A 168 41.75 -4.69 -21.71
C GLN A 168 41.42 -4.02 -20.38
N CYS A 169 40.27 -4.35 -19.79
CA CYS A 169 39.98 -4.01 -18.40
C CYS A 169 40.63 -5.08 -17.51
N THR A 170 41.51 -4.68 -16.60
CA THR A 170 42.36 -5.60 -15.81
C THR A 170 42.16 -5.48 -14.31
N GLY A 171 41.32 -4.56 -13.85
CA GLY A 171 41.04 -4.41 -12.44
C GLY A 171 39.85 -3.48 -12.18
N GLN A 172 39.26 -3.64 -11.02
CA GLN A 172 38.19 -2.78 -10.53
C GLN A 172 38.44 -2.36 -9.08
N ALA A 173 37.93 -1.19 -8.74
CA ALA A 173 37.86 -0.66 -7.38
C ALA A 173 36.56 0.12 -7.24
N ALA A 174 36.26 0.59 -6.02
CA ALA A 174 35.07 1.41 -5.79
C ALA A 174 35.01 2.60 -6.77
N ASN A 175 33.97 2.63 -7.59
CA ASN A 175 33.72 3.63 -8.63
C ASN A 175 34.83 3.80 -9.68
N THR A 176 35.72 2.82 -9.84
CA THR A 176 36.90 2.96 -10.71
C THR A 176 37.19 1.65 -11.45
N LEU A 177 37.54 1.75 -12.73
CA LEU A 177 38.07 0.63 -13.53
C LEU A 177 39.48 0.95 -14.00
N THR A 178 40.31 -0.09 -14.06
CA THR A 178 41.68 -0.03 -14.56
C THR A 178 41.75 -0.68 -15.93
N PHE A 179 42.13 0.10 -16.93
CA PHE A 179 42.40 -0.39 -18.28
C PHE A 179 43.91 -0.47 -18.53
N GLN A 180 44.32 -1.48 -19.29
CA GLN A 180 45.67 -1.64 -19.81
C GLN A 180 45.66 -1.61 -21.33
N CYS A 181 46.76 -1.14 -21.94
CA CYS A 181 46.97 -1.26 -23.38
C CYS A 181 48.45 -1.56 -23.70
N GLN A 182 48.70 -2.20 -24.86
CA GLN A 182 50.04 -2.48 -25.34
C GLN A 182 50.63 -1.31 -26.13
N THR A 183 49.79 -0.58 -26.85
CA THR A 183 50.17 0.63 -27.60
C THR A 183 49.22 1.76 -27.23
N LYS A 184 49.75 2.95 -26.92
CA LYS A 184 48.91 4.12 -26.59
C LYS A 184 48.07 4.52 -27.81
N PRO A 185 46.73 4.58 -27.70
CA PRO A 185 45.88 5.13 -28.74
C PRO A 185 46.24 6.59 -29.05
N SER A 186 46.17 6.99 -30.31
CA SER A 186 46.37 8.39 -30.73
C SER A 186 45.11 9.26 -30.56
N ALA A 187 43.94 8.63 -30.44
CA ALA A 187 42.65 9.28 -30.21
C ALA A 187 41.95 8.70 -28.98
N ALA A 188 40.99 9.44 -28.43
CA ALA A 188 40.18 8.95 -27.33
C ALA A 188 39.35 7.73 -27.75
N ILE A 189 39.24 6.74 -26.86
CA ILE A 189 38.53 5.48 -27.11
C ILE A 189 37.25 5.45 -26.28
N SER A 190 36.11 5.31 -26.95
CA SER A 190 34.82 5.18 -26.28
C SER A 190 34.51 3.72 -26.01
N VAL A 191 34.16 3.39 -24.76
CA VAL A 191 33.88 2.04 -24.30
C VAL A 191 32.57 2.02 -23.54
N TYR A 192 31.66 1.12 -23.89
CA TYR A 192 30.51 0.79 -23.06
C TYR A 192 30.93 -0.18 -21.98
N VAL A 193 30.79 0.21 -20.73
CA VAL A 193 31.00 -0.65 -19.57
C VAL A 193 29.64 -1.12 -19.09
N THR A 194 29.33 -2.38 -19.34
CA THR A 194 28.12 -3.00 -18.79
C THR A 194 28.45 -3.63 -17.44
N VAL A 195 27.71 -3.22 -16.41
CA VAL A 195 27.80 -3.74 -15.05
C VAL A 195 26.54 -4.54 -14.78
N GLN A 196 26.71 -5.78 -14.33
CA GLN A 196 25.61 -6.64 -13.92
C GLN A 196 25.93 -7.25 -12.56
N GLU A 197 25.01 -7.14 -11.61
CA GLU A 197 25.17 -7.80 -10.30
C GLU A 197 25.12 -9.32 -10.45
N VAL A 198 25.94 -10.01 -9.65
CA VAL A 198 25.88 -11.47 -9.52
C VAL A 198 24.86 -11.79 -8.43
N ARG A 199 23.87 -12.64 -8.76
CA ARG A 199 22.84 -13.11 -7.83
C ARG A 199 23.04 -14.62 -7.61
N ALA A 200 22.93 -15.04 -6.35
CA ALA A 200 23.04 -16.44 -5.94
C ALA A 200 21.75 -17.21 -6.23
#